data_AF-A0A0Q6GEJ5-F1
#
_entry.id   AF-A0A0Q6GEJ5-F1
#
_cell.length_a   1.000
_cell.length_b   1.000
_cell.length_c   1.000
_cell.angle_alpha   90.00
_cell.angle_beta   90.00
_cell.angle_gamma   90.00
#
_symmetry.space_group_name_H-M   'P 1'
#
loop_
_entity.id
_entity.type
_entity.pdbx_description
1 polymer ?
#
loop_
_entity_poly.entity_id
_entity_poly.type
_entity_poly.pdbx_seq_one_letter_code
_entity_poly.pdbx_strand_id
1 'polypeptide(L)'
;MQGKTPIAAVLAVLALVVALVAGCSTGSGSGGSAAAPTTEAAPVAAVTYTPAAGSTDVSPSTPISVTVADGTFQQVALTTADGRTVAGSLDPAKTTFTVTEPLGYDAVYTWTGTAVGSDGKTVPVEGTVGTVAPASITSVSTNIGDGQEVGVAAPIILKFDDAIVDKKAVEKALTITTNPPTVGSWAWLPDDGGSRVHWRPQNYWAPGTSVQVSAKLYGVNYGGGAYGDSDVSIDFTIGRSQVVIADATSHRMQVVRDGVTVMDIPVSYGEGNEDRNVTRSGIHVVSEKYEDFLMSNPPFYENVRERWATRISNNGEFIHANPLTTGVQGSSNVTNGCINLSTEDAQTYFQMAVYGDPVEVTGTRIDLSAADGDIYDWAVDWSTWQSMSALAA
;
A
#
# COMPACT_ATOMS: atom_id res chain seq x y z
N MET A 1 57.84 3.06 -30.44
CA MET A 1 56.87 3.46 -31.50
C MET A 1 55.95 4.49 -30.86
N GLN A 2 56.29 5.78 -30.85
CA GLN A 2 56.06 6.77 -31.93
C GLN A 2 54.59 6.73 -32.41
N GLY A 3 53.75 7.76 -32.27
CA GLY A 3 54.09 9.18 -32.07
C GLY A 3 52.96 10.05 -31.50
N LYS A 4 53.43 11.19 -30.98
CA LYS A 4 52.69 12.45 -30.77
C LYS A 4 52.83 13.28 -32.05
N THR A 5 51.77 13.98 -32.49
CA THR A 5 51.82 15.44 -32.78
C THR A 5 50.42 16.03 -33.06
N PRO A 6 50.13 17.25 -32.58
CA PRO A 6 48.92 18.04 -32.84
C PRO A 6 49.17 19.21 -33.83
N ILE A 7 48.17 19.62 -34.63
CA ILE A 7 48.15 20.78 -35.56
C ILE A 7 46.65 21.08 -35.83
N ALA A 8 46.05 22.28 -35.86
CA ALA A 8 46.41 23.68 -35.63
C ALA A 8 45.12 24.50 -35.43
N ALA A 9 45.27 25.68 -34.82
CA ALA A 9 44.28 26.73 -34.67
C ALA A 9 44.03 27.52 -35.97
N VAL A 10 42.81 28.06 -36.15
CA VAL A 10 42.56 29.34 -36.85
C VAL A 10 41.36 30.07 -36.21
N LEU A 11 41.62 31.33 -35.82
CA LEU A 11 40.70 32.38 -35.35
C LEU A 11 40.03 33.13 -36.52
N ALA A 12 38.82 33.66 -36.31
CA ALA A 12 38.30 35.00 -36.73
C ALA A 12 36.77 35.02 -36.57
N VAL A 13 36.17 35.61 -35.53
CA VAL A 13 35.78 37.03 -35.35
C VAL A 13 35.30 37.73 -36.64
N LEU A 14 34.00 38.01 -36.73
CA LEU A 14 33.48 39.15 -37.49
C LEU A 14 32.28 39.77 -36.75
N ALA A 15 32.55 40.91 -36.11
CA ALA A 15 31.58 41.91 -35.69
C ALA A 15 32.04 43.25 -36.27
N LEU A 16 31.21 43.92 -37.07
CA LEU A 16 31.10 45.38 -37.28
C LEU A 16 30.06 45.62 -38.40
N VAL A 17 28.90 46.22 -38.10
CA VAL A 17 28.56 47.67 -38.17
C VAL A 17 28.66 48.25 -39.58
N VAL A 18 27.52 48.71 -40.11
CA VAL A 18 27.43 50.01 -40.80
C VAL A 18 26.10 50.67 -40.43
N ALA A 19 26.22 51.85 -39.81
CA ALA A 19 25.17 52.83 -39.60
C ALA A 19 25.40 54.03 -40.54
N LEU A 20 24.34 54.85 -40.67
CA LEU A 20 24.25 56.20 -41.27
C LEU A 20 24.19 56.22 -42.82
N VAL A 21 23.44 57.11 -43.48
CA VAL A 21 23.25 58.55 -43.24
C VAL A 21 21.87 59.04 -43.73
N ALA A 22 21.41 60.10 -43.07
CA ALA A 22 20.26 60.95 -43.37
C ALA A 22 20.20 61.55 -44.78
N GLY A 23 18.97 61.82 -45.24
CA GLY A 23 18.67 62.75 -46.34
C GLY A 23 17.43 63.58 -46.00
N CYS A 24 17.63 64.87 -45.78
CA CYS A 24 16.57 65.86 -45.59
C CYS A 24 15.91 66.23 -46.93
N SER A 25 14.59 66.45 -46.93
CA SER A 25 13.98 67.43 -47.85
C SER A 25 12.73 68.04 -47.21
N THR A 26 12.78 69.36 -47.03
CA THR A 26 11.67 70.25 -46.67
C THR A 26 10.56 70.20 -47.72
N GLY A 27 9.35 69.85 -47.30
CA GLY A 27 8.13 69.98 -48.09
C GLY A 27 7.00 70.54 -47.24
N SER A 28 6.65 71.80 -47.48
CA SER A 28 5.46 72.44 -46.91
C SER A 28 4.21 71.74 -47.44
N GLY A 29 3.46 71.08 -46.56
CA GLY A 29 2.22 70.38 -46.92
C GLY A 29 1.33 70.21 -45.70
N SER A 30 0.11 70.74 -45.80
CA SER A 30 -0.93 70.82 -44.79
C SER A 30 -1.41 69.46 -44.26
N GLY A 31 -1.74 69.41 -42.97
CA GLY A 31 -2.82 68.58 -42.43
C GLY A 31 -2.51 67.11 -42.20
N GLY A 32 -2.06 66.77 -40.99
CA GLY A 32 -1.98 65.39 -40.53
C GLY A 32 -1.51 65.35 -39.08
N SER A 33 -2.45 65.33 -38.14
CA SER A 33 -2.14 65.07 -36.73
C SER A 33 -1.60 63.63 -36.65
N ALA A 34 -0.28 63.48 -36.49
CA ALA A 34 0.32 62.19 -36.22
C ALA A 34 -0.13 61.75 -34.83
N ALA A 35 -1.05 60.77 -34.78
CA ALA A 35 -1.41 60.10 -33.55
C ALA A 35 -0.15 59.48 -32.94
N ALA A 36 0.13 59.83 -31.68
CA ALA A 36 1.15 59.13 -30.90
C ALA A 36 0.80 57.64 -30.85
N PRO A 37 1.78 56.72 -30.89
CA PRO A 37 1.50 55.30 -30.71
C PRO A 37 0.92 55.11 -29.31
N THR A 38 -0.38 54.87 -29.21
CA THR A 38 -1.00 54.41 -27.97
C THR A 38 -0.58 52.96 -27.79
N THR A 39 0.41 52.73 -26.92
CA THR A 39 0.70 51.37 -26.44
C THR A 39 -0.58 50.83 -25.81
N GLU A 40 -1.16 49.82 -26.45
CA GLU A 40 -2.36 49.16 -25.95
C GLU A 40 -2.08 48.58 -24.55
N ALA A 41 -3.00 48.80 -23.60
CA ALA A 41 -2.87 48.27 -22.25
C ALA A 41 -2.78 46.73 -22.27
N ALA A 42 -1.95 46.13 -21.41
CA ALA A 42 -1.89 44.67 -21.31
C ALA A 42 -3.23 44.08 -20.84
N PRO A 43 -3.55 42.82 -21.20
CA PRO A 43 -4.72 42.12 -20.67
C PRO A 43 -4.72 42.05 -19.13
N VAL A 44 -5.89 42.19 -18.51
CA VAL A 44 -6.01 42.13 -17.04
C VAL A 44 -6.10 40.70 -16.49
N ALA A 45 -6.48 39.71 -17.31
CA ALA A 45 -6.58 38.33 -16.87
C ALA A 45 -5.21 37.73 -16.52
N ALA A 46 -5.11 37.04 -15.38
CA ALA A 46 -3.90 36.37 -14.95
C ALA A 46 -4.13 34.87 -14.69
N VAL A 47 -3.43 34.01 -15.44
CA VAL A 47 -3.54 32.55 -15.32
C VAL A 47 -2.46 32.02 -14.39
N THR A 48 -2.85 31.19 -13.42
CA THR A 48 -1.96 30.55 -12.42
C THR A 48 -2.16 29.03 -12.44
N TYR A 49 -1.07 28.28 -12.39
CA TYR A 49 -1.08 26.82 -12.45
C TYR A 49 -0.66 26.23 -11.12
N THR A 50 -1.29 25.12 -10.72
CA THR A 50 -0.88 24.32 -9.56
C THR A 50 -0.77 22.87 -9.99
N PRO A 51 0.42 22.24 -9.94
CA PRO A 51 1.74 22.84 -9.79
C PRO A 51 2.06 23.89 -10.86
N ALA A 52 3.11 24.69 -10.64
CA ALA A 52 3.51 25.73 -11.58
C ALA A 52 3.77 25.17 -12.99
N ALA A 53 3.48 25.96 -14.03
CA ALA A 53 3.79 25.57 -15.40
C ALA A 53 5.29 25.30 -15.57
N GLY A 54 5.63 24.23 -16.28
CA GLY A 54 7.00 23.75 -16.46
C GLY A 54 7.53 22.89 -15.30
N SER A 55 6.71 22.59 -14.28
CA SER A 55 7.12 21.67 -13.20
C SER A 55 7.47 20.30 -13.77
N THR A 56 8.57 19.73 -13.30
CA THR A 56 8.99 18.34 -13.54
C THR A 56 8.86 17.54 -12.25
N ASP A 57 8.94 16.21 -12.35
CA ASP A 57 8.97 15.31 -11.19
C ASP A 57 7.74 15.41 -10.29
N VAL A 58 6.61 15.82 -10.86
CA VAL A 58 5.33 15.90 -10.15
C VAL A 58 4.81 14.48 -9.89
N SER A 59 4.42 14.16 -8.66
CA SER A 59 3.75 12.89 -8.38
C SER A 59 2.42 12.83 -9.14
N PRO A 60 2.09 11.71 -9.80
CA PRO A 60 0.89 11.62 -10.63
C PRO A 60 -0.44 11.69 -9.85
N SER A 61 -0.39 11.60 -8.52
CA SER A 61 -1.53 11.80 -7.62
C SER A 61 -1.60 13.19 -6.99
N THR A 62 -0.65 14.07 -7.31
CA THR A 62 -0.70 15.49 -6.90
C THR A 62 -1.90 16.18 -7.54
N PRO A 63 -2.73 16.94 -6.79
CA PRO A 63 -3.81 17.71 -7.38
C PRO A 63 -3.30 18.70 -8.44
N ILE A 64 -3.86 18.62 -9.65
CA ILE A 64 -3.50 19.46 -10.80
C ILE A 64 -4.66 20.41 -11.12
N SER A 65 -4.39 21.70 -11.18
CA SER A 65 -5.38 22.72 -11.51
C SER A 65 -4.78 23.95 -12.20
N VAL A 66 -5.65 24.73 -12.84
CA VAL A 66 -5.34 26.05 -13.39
C VAL A 66 -6.46 27.02 -13.05
N THR A 67 -6.10 28.22 -12.63
CA THR A 67 -7.02 29.28 -12.19
C THR A 67 -6.76 30.56 -12.99
N VAL A 68 -7.80 31.33 -13.27
CA VAL A 68 -7.70 32.67 -13.86
C VAL A 68 -8.28 33.73 -12.92
N ALA A 69 -7.49 34.76 -12.64
CA ALA A 69 -7.94 35.99 -11.96
C ALA A 69 -8.38 37.04 -12.99
N ASP A 70 -9.31 37.91 -12.60
CA ASP A 70 -9.84 39.03 -13.40
C ASP A 70 -10.39 38.62 -14.78
N GLY A 71 -10.83 37.38 -14.92
CA GLY A 71 -11.33 36.80 -16.16
C GLY A 71 -12.03 35.46 -15.98
N THR A 72 -12.37 34.82 -17.10
CA THR A 72 -12.98 33.48 -17.14
C THR A 72 -12.39 32.64 -18.28
N PHE A 73 -12.35 31.33 -18.11
CA PHE A 73 -11.95 30.39 -19.15
C PHE A 73 -13.02 30.29 -20.25
N GLN A 74 -12.62 30.50 -21.51
CA GLN A 74 -13.41 30.11 -22.68
C GLN A 74 -13.19 28.64 -23.02
N GLN A 75 -11.93 28.23 -23.02
CA GLN A 75 -11.49 26.86 -23.27
C GLN A 75 -10.32 26.56 -22.35
N VAL A 76 -10.30 25.36 -21.81
CA VAL A 76 -9.20 24.84 -21.00
C VAL A 76 -9.19 23.33 -21.12
N ALA A 77 -8.02 22.78 -21.41
CA ALA A 77 -7.78 21.35 -21.48
C ALA A 77 -6.34 21.04 -21.08
N LEU A 78 -6.15 19.88 -20.47
CA LEU A 78 -4.84 19.26 -20.27
C LEU A 78 -4.78 18.05 -21.20
N THR A 79 -3.71 17.91 -21.98
CA THR A 79 -3.56 16.81 -22.94
C THR A 79 -2.25 16.06 -22.74
N THR A 80 -2.27 14.76 -23.00
CA THR A 80 -1.05 13.93 -23.12
C THR A 80 -0.30 14.23 -24.43
N ALA A 81 0.92 13.72 -24.55
CA ALA A 81 1.75 13.91 -25.75
C ALA A 81 1.16 13.31 -27.03
N ASP A 82 0.33 12.26 -26.92
CA ASP A 82 -0.43 11.64 -28.02
C ASP A 82 -1.76 12.35 -28.32
N GLY A 83 -2.07 13.44 -27.59
CA GLY A 83 -3.23 14.30 -27.86
C GLY A 83 -4.53 13.87 -27.17
N ARG A 84 -4.49 12.87 -26.26
CA ARG A 84 -5.66 12.52 -25.44
C ARG A 84 -5.92 13.59 -24.39
N THR A 85 -7.16 14.04 -24.29
CA THR A 85 -7.59 14.95 -23.22
C THR A 85 -7.66 14.20 -21.88
N VAL A 86 -7.07 14.82 -20.85
CA VAL A 86 -7.18 14.39 -19.47
C VAL A 86 -8.50 14.88 -18.89
N ALA A 87 -9.23 14.00 -18.20
CA ALA A 87 -10.49 14.35 -17.57
C ALA A 87 -10.30 15.46 -16.52
N GLY A 88 -11.17 16.46 -16.56
CA GLY A 88 -11.21 17.51 -15.55
C GLY A 88 -12.53 18.26 -15.55
N SER A 89 -12.72 19.08 -14.52
CA SER A 89 -13.94 19.84 -14.26
C SER A 89 -13.64 21.32 -14.16
N LEU A 90 -14.44 22.12 -14.87
CA LEU A 90 -14.45 23.58 -14.76
C LEU A 90 -15.52 23.98 -13.75
N ASP A 91 -15.17 24.83 -12.79
CA ASP A 91 -16.11 25.35 -11.82
C ASP A 91 -17.23 26.19 -12.48
N PRO A 92 -18.40 26.38 -11.84
CA PRO A 92 -19.50 27.15 -12.42
C PRO A 92 -19.14 28.60 -12.74
N ALA A 93 -18.19 29.19 -12.00
CA ALA A 93 -17.70 30.55 -12.24
C ALA A 93 -16.75 30.63 -13.44
N LYS A 94 -16.31 29.49 -13.98
CA LYS A 94 -15.32 29.37 -15.07
C LYS A 94 -13.99 30.03 -14.74
N THR A 95 -13.59 29.98 -13.48
CA THR A 95 -12.34 30.57 -12.98
C THR A 95 -11.32 29.52 -12.61
N THR A 96 -11.71 28.27 -12.37
CA THR A 96 -10.81 27.19 -11.97
C THR A 96 -11.15 25.89 -12.67
N PHE A 97 -10.17 25.30 -13.34
CA PHE A 97 -10.25 23.95 -13.88
C PHE A 97 -9.39 23.01 -13.05
N THR A 98 -9.96 21.89 -12.63
CA THR A 98 -9.29 20.87 -11.81
C THR A 98 -9.31 19.53 -12.52
N VAL A 99 -8.17 18.87 -12.61
CA VAL A 99 -8.05 17.51 -13.15
C VAL A 99 -8.74 16.52 -12.20
N THR A 100 -9.50 15.57 -12.76
CA THR A 100 -10.35 14.64 -12.00
C THR A 100 -9.97 13.16 -12.20
N GLU A 101 -8.88 12.88 -12.90
CA GLU A 101 -8.29 11.55 -13.02
C GLU A 101 -6.81 11.58 -12.63
N PRO A 102 -6.24 10.49 -12.11
CA PRO A 102 -4.80 10.42 -11.88
C PRO A 102 -4.03 10.58 -13.19
N LEU A 103 -2.86 11.19 -13.12
CA LEU A 103 -1.92 11.22 -14.24
C LEU A 103 -1.17 9.87 -14.31
N GLY A 104 -0.38 9.66 -15.36
CA GLY A 104 0.56 8.55 -15.49
C GLY A 104 1.97 8.98 -15.08
N TYR A 105 2.82 8.00 -14.76
CA TYR A 105 4.26 8.21 -14.57
C TYR A 105 4.98 8.52 -15.88
N ASP A 106 6.15 9.15 -15.78
CA ASP A 106 7.07 9.47 -16.88
C ASP A 106 6.37 10.09 -18.11
N ALA A 107 5.52 11.09 -17.85
CA ALA A 107 4.69 11.69 -18.87
C ALA A 107 4.74 13.21 -18.80
N VAL A 108 4.69 13.85 -19.98
CA VAL A 108 4.54 15.30 -20.11
C VAL A 108 3.13 15.61 -20.59
N TYR A 109 2.44 16.44 -19.83
CA TYR A 109 1.11 16.95 -20.14
C TYR A 109 1.19 18.42 -20.54
N THR A 110 0.31 18.85 -21.42
CA THR A 110 0.29 20.20 -21.98
C THR A 110 -1.06 20.87 -21.73
N TRP A 111 -1.04 22.04 -21.11
CA TRP A 111 -2.19 22.93 -20.99
C TRP A 111 -2.44 23.62 -22.32
N THR A 112 -3.70 23.64 -22.75
CA THR A 112 -4.15 24.38 -23.94
C THR A 112 -5.48 25.07 -23.68
N GLY A 113 -5.65 26.26 -24.23
CA GLY A 113 -6.91 26.98 -24.12
C GLY A 113 -6.75 28.50 -24.14
N THR A 114 -7.81 29.18 -23.73
CA THR A 114 -7.91 30.64 -23.75
C THR A 114 -8.77 31.10 -22.58
N ALA A 115 -8.33 32.13 -21.89
CA ALA A 115 -9.15 32.88 -20.93
C ALA A 115 -9.43 34.30 -21.45
N VAL A 116 -10.51 34.92 -20.97
CA VAL A 116 -10.93 36.28 -21.31
C VAL A 116 -10.97 37.11 -20.05
N GLY A 117 -10.26 38.22 -20.05
CA GLY A 117 -10.31 39.22 -18.99
C GLY A 117 -11.61 39.98 -18.97
N SER A 118 -11.91 40.59 -17.83
CA SER A 118 -13.03 41.54 -17.68
C SER A 118 -12.93 42.77 -18.60
N ASP A 119 -11.73 43.04 -19.13
CA ASP A 119 -11.44 44.03 -20.17
C ASP A 119 -11.77 43.55 -21.61
N GLY A 120 -12.24 42.30 -21.76
CA GLY A 120 -12.56 41.66 -23.04
C GLY A 120 -11.36 41.12 -23.80
N LYS A 121 -10.13 41.25 -23.28
CA LYS A 121 -8.91 40.75 -23.93
C LYS A 121 -8.67 39.29 -23.60
N THR A 122 -8.10 38.55 -24.54
CA THR A 122 -7.79 37.14 -24.38
C THR A 122 -6.36 36.93 -23.91
N VAL A 123 -6.16 35.96 -23.02
CA VAL A 123 -4.84 35.44 -22.64
C VAL A 123 -4.78 33.94 -22.94
N PRO A 124 -3.65 33.43 -23.46
CA PRO A 124 -3.50 32.00 -23.71
C PRO A 124 -3.43 31.22 -22.39
N VAL A 125 -3.97 30.01 -22.41
CA VAL A 125 -3.72 29.00 -21.37
C VAL A 125 -2.73 28.02 -21.96
N GLU A 126 -1.46 28.16 -21.60
CA GLU A 126 -0.35 27.38 -22.14
C GLU A 126 0.66 27.02 -21.06
N GLY A 127 1.28 25.86 -21.18
CA GLY A 127 2.27 25.39 -20.22
C GLY A 127 2.32 23.87 -20.18
N THR A 128 3.30 23.34 -19.47
CA THR A 128 3.47 21.89 -19.31
C THR A 128 3.49 21.48 -17.85
N VAL A 129 3.21 20.22 -17.59
CA VAL A 129 3.50 19.55 -16.32
C VAL A 129 4.06 18.17 -16.62
N GLY A 130 5.27 17.90 -16.11
CA GLY A 130 5.95 16.62 -16.22
C GLY A 130 5.78 15.82 -14.94
N THR A 131 5.35 14.57 -15.06
CA THR A 131 5.27 13.64 -13.93
C THR A 131 6.60 12.93 -13.72
N VAL A 132 6.83 12.48 -12.48
CA VAL A 132 8.04 11.74 -12.11
C VAL A 132 8.19 10.45 -12.93
N ALA A 133 9.43 10.13 -13.27
CA ALA A 133 9.84 8.84 -13.84
C ALA A 133 10.44 7.96 -12.73
N PRO A 134 9.69 6.99 -12.17
CA PRO A 134 10.19 6.13 -11.11
C PRO A 134 11.37 5.27 -11.58
N ALA A 135 12.32 5.00 -10.68
CA ALA A 135 13.37 4.00 -10.91
C ALA A 135 12.80 2.57 -10.84
N SER A 136 11.82 2.37 -9.97
CA SER A 136 11.01 1.15 -9.86
C SER A 136 9.59 1.49 -9.46
N ILE A 137 8.67 0.60 -9.80
CA ILE A 137 7.27 0.64 -9.38
C ILE A 137 7.05 -0.58 -8.50
N THR A 138 6.58 -0.36 -7.27
CA THR A 138 6.39 -1.40 -6.25
C THR A 138 4.91 -1.68 -6.10
N SER A 139 4.53 -2.95 -6.21
CA SER A 139 3.16 -3.42 -6.01
C SER A 139 2.94 -3.90 -4.58
N VAL A 140 1.68 -4.04 -4.19
CA VAL A 140 1.28 -4.52 -2.87
C VAL A 140 0.24 -5.62 -3.01
N SER A 141 0.35 -6.63 -2.16
CA SER A 141 -0.60 -7.74 -2.04
C SER A 141 -1.18 -7.78 -0.62
N THR A 142 -2.39 -8.34 -0.50
CA THR A 142 -3.12 -8.41 0.77
C THR A 142 -3.50 -9.84 1.11
N ASN A 143 -3.56 -10.14 2.41
CA ASN A 143 -3.97 -11.45 2.93
C ASN A 143 -5.49 -11.66 2.91
N ILE A 144 -6.26 -10.58 3.01
CA ILE A 144 -7.73 -10.59 3.02
C ILE A 144 -8.23 -10.07 1.68
N GLY A 145 -9.17 -10.80 1.08
CA GLY A 145 -9.86 -10.39 -0.14
C GLY A 145 -11.06 -9.49 0.13
N ASP A 146 -11.46 -8.72 -0.88
CA ASP A 146 -12.66 -7.87 -0.82
C ASP A 146 -13.93 -8.71 -0.60
N GLY A 147 -14.77 -8.28 0.35
CA GLY A 147 -15.97 -8.96 0.80
C GLY A 147 -15.75 -10.22 1.65
N GLN A 148 -14.52 -10.55 2.03
CA GLN A 148 -14.23 -11.75 2.82
C GLN A 148 -14.71 -11.61 4.27
N GLU A 149 -15.22 -12.69 4.85
CA GLU A 149 -15.45 -12.80 6.30
C GLU A 149 -14.27 -13.52 6.97
N VAL A 150 -13.75 -12.97 8.06
CA VAL A 150 -12.57 -13.50 8.79
C VAL A 150 -12.83 -13.60 10.31
N GLY A 151 -12.00 -14.37 11.01
CA GLY A 151 -12.07 -14.54 12.46
C GLY A 151 -11.57 -13.33 13.25
N VAL A 152 -11.80 -13.38 14.57
CA VAL A 152 -11.63 -12.23 15.47
C VAL A 152 -10.18 -11.83 15.76
N ALA A 153 -9.20 -12.59 15.29
CA ALA A 153 -7.77 -12.31 15.44
C ALA A 153 -7.06 -12.03 14.09
N ALA A 154 -7.80 -11.91 12.98
CA ALA A 154 -7.23 -11.63 11.67
C ALA A 154 -6.47 -10.28 11.66
N PRO A 155 -5.15 -10.27 11.36
CA PRO A 155 -4.46 -9.03 11.03
C PRO A 155 -4.76 -8.62 9.59
N ILE A 156 -4.56 -7.34 9.29
CA ILE A 156 -4.55 -6.81 7.93
C ILE A 156 -3.09 -6.73 7.50
N ILE A 157 -2.70 -7.47 6.48
CA ILE A 157 -1.31 -7.57 6.01
C ILE A 157 -1.21 -6.91 4.64
N LEU A 158 -0.33 -5.92 4.54
CA LEU A 158 0.10 -5.35 3.26
C LEU A 158 1.53 -5.79 2.99
N LYS A 159 1.71 -6.60 1.95
CA LYS A 159 2.99 -7.15 1.55
C LYS A 159 3.44 -6.52 0.23
N PHE A 160 4.56 -5.81 0.28
CA PHE A 160 5.19 -5.20 -0.89
C PHE A 160 6.10 -6.21 -1.59
N ASP A 161 6.22 -6.12 -2.91
CA ASP A 161 7.12 -6.96 -3.72
C ASP A 161 8.58 -6.46 -3.75
N ASP A 162 8.85 -5.32 -3.11
CA ASP A 162 10.18 -4.73 -2.95
C ASP A 162 10.35 -4.11 -1.54
N ALA A 163 11.58 -3.73 -1.22
CA ALA A 163 11.91 -3.02 0.00
C ALA A 163 11.43 -1.55 -0.04
N ILE A 164 10.87 -1.08 1.08
CA ILE A 164 10.39 0.28 1.26
C ILE A 164 11.39 1.06 2.11
N VAL A 165 11.94 2.13 1.54
CA VAL A 165 12.93 2.99 2.22
C VAL A 165 12.24 3.99 3.15
N ASP A 166 11.21 4.67 2.67
CA ASP A 166 10.41 5.64 3.42
C ASP A 166 9.10 5.01 3.90
N LYS A 167 9.22 4.12 4.88
CA LYS A 167 8.08 3.46 5.55
C LYS A 167 7.09 4.47 6.16
N LYS A 168 7.57 5.66 6.53
CA LYS A 168 6.75 6.74 7.09
C LYS A 168 5.85 7.39 6.04
N ALA A 169 6.35 7.62 4.83
CA ALA A 169 5.54 8.13 3.72
C ALA A 169 4.42 7.15 3.36
N VAL A 170 4.74 5.84 3.33
CA VAL A 170 3.75 4.78 3.07
C VAL A 170 2.70 4.73 4.16
N GLU A 171 3.09 4.63 5.44
CA GLU A 171 2.15 4.46 6.54
C GLU A 171 1.16 5.62 6.66
N LYS A 172 1.57 6.86 6.35
CA LYS A 172 0.67 8.02 6.29
C LYS A 172 -0.42 7.92 5.23
N ALA A 173 -0.20 7.13 4.18
CA ALA A 173 -1.17 6.89 3.12
C ALA A 173 -2.14 5.75 3.46
N LEU A 174 -1.96 5.08 4.61
CA LEU A 174 -2.80 3.96 5.05
C LEU A 174 -3.86 4.46 6.03
N THR A 175 -5.11 4.07 5.80
CA THR A 175 -6.24 4.38 6.69
C THR A 175 -7.06 3.11 6.93
N ILE A 176 -7.37 2.85 8.19
CA ILE A 176 -8.30 1.80 8.62
C ILE A 176 -9.55 2.46 9.21
N THR A 177 -10.70 2.19 8.63
CA THR A 177 -12.00 2.62 9.15
C THR A 177 -12.75 1.40 9.66
N THR A 178 -13.26 1.46 10.88
CA THR A 178 -13.92 0.33 11.54
C THR A 178 -15.27 0.76 12.12
N ASN A 179 -16.25 -0.13 12.05
CA ASN A 179 -17.53 0.04 12.70
C ASN A 179 -17.94 -1.28 13.40
N PRO A 180 -18.00 -1.31 14.74
CA PRO A 180 -17.72 -0.20 15.67
C PRO A 180 -16.25 0.28 15.62
N PRO A 181 -15.97 1.54 15.99
CA PRO A 181 -14.61 2.05 16.06
C PRO A 181 -13.73 1.20 16.96
N THR A 182 -12.60 0.74 16.42
CA THR A 182 -11.67 -0.18 17.09
C THR A 182 -10.28 0.44 17.18
N VAL A 183 -9.68 0.40 18.38
CA VAL A 183 -8.30 0.83 18.58
C VAL A 183 -7.36 -0.21 17.98
N GLY A 184 -6.47 0.22 17.09
CA GLY A 184 -5.43 -0.61 16.49
C GLY A 184 -4.28 0.24 15.95
N SER A 185 -3.25 -0.43 15.44
CA SER A 185 -1.99 0.21 15.04
C SER A 185 -1.30 -0.60 13.95
N TRP A 186 -0.64 0.12 13.04
CA TRP A 186 0.27 -0.46 12.05
C TRP A 186 1.61 -0.81 12.70
N ALA A 187 2.22 -1.90 12.28
CA ALA A 187 3.56 -2.32 12.66
C ALA A 187 4.32 -2.82 11.44
N TRP A 188 5.55 -2.36 11.25
CA TRP A 188 6.45 -2.88 10.22
C TRP A 188 7.19 -4.09 10.76
N LEU A 189 6.90 -5.24 10.17
CA LEU A 189 7.60 -6.49 10.50
C LEU A 189 8.89 -6.60 9.67
N PRO A 190 9.82 -7.50 10.04
CA PRO A 190 11.00 -7.77 9.23
C PRO A 190 10.63 -8.10 7.78
N ASP A 191 11.40 -7.54 6.85
CA ASP A 191 11.25 -7.76 5.41
C ASP A 191 11.47 -9.24 5.07
N ASP A 192 10.71 -9.75 4.09
CA ASP A 192 10.70 -11.16 3.69
C ASP A 192 10.45 -11.31 2.18
N GLY A 193 11.47 -11.10 1.36
CA GLY A 193 11.27 -10.93 -0.09
C GLY A 193 10.54 -9.64 -0.47
N GLY A 194 10.57 -8.64 0.42
CA GLY A 194 9.91 -7.34 0.29
C GLY A 194 9.47 -6.82 1.67
N SER A 195 9.27 -5.51 1.81
CA SER A 195 8.77 -4.96 3.08
C SER A 195 7.32 -5.38 3.35
N ARG A 196 6.91 -5.37 4.61
CA ARG A 196 5.56 -5.71 5.01
C ARG A 196 5.12 -4.91 6.23
N VAL A 197 3.85 -4.52 6.23
CA VAL A 197 3.23 -3.80 7.34
C VAL A 197 1.92 -4.48 7.69
N HIS A 198 1.73 -4.73 8.98
CA HIS A 198 0.55 -5.40 9.51
C HIS A 198 -0.23 -4.40 10.36
N TRP A 199 -1.55 -4.45 10.31
CA TRP A 199 -2.42 -3.76 11.26
C TRP A 199 -3.16 -4.79 12.08
N ARG A 200 -3.23 -4.59 13.40
CA ARG A 200 -4.13 -5.35 14.25
C ARG A 200 -4.78 -4.46 15.31
N PRO A 201 -5.95 -4.86 15.82
CA PRO A 201 -6.54 -4.20 16.98
C PRO A 201 -5.78 -4.54 18.26
N GLN A 202 -5.93 -3.72 19.31
CA GLN A 202 -5.29 -3.97 20.61
C GLN A 202 -5.79 -5.27 21.25
N ASN A 203 -7.09 -5.53 21.15
CA ASN A 203 -7.78 -6.74 21.60
C ASN A 203 -8.46 -7.38 20.39
N TYR A 204 -8.86 -8.65 20.48
CA TYR A 204 -9.62 -9.29 19.40
C TYR A 204 -10.78 -8.41 18.92
N TRP A 205 -11.02 -8.48 17.61
CA TRP A 205 -12.11 -7.79 16.97
C TRP A 205 -13.46 -8.16 17.60
N ALA A 206 -14.36 -7.18 17.71
CA ALA A 206 -15.75 -7.48 18.04
C ALA A 206 -16.42 -8.21 16.85
N PRO A 207 -17.14 -9.32 17.07
CA PRO A 207 -17.91 -9.98 16.02
C PRO A 207 -18.87 -9.02 15.30
N GLY A 208 -18.96 -9.14 13.98
CA GLY A 208 -19.79 -8.27 13.12
C GLY A 208 -19.15 -6.92 12.79
N THR A 209 -17.91 -6.65 13.22
CA THR A 209 -17.20 -5.41 12.83
C THR A 209 -17.02 -5.37 11.31
N SER A 210 -17.44 -4.27 10.69
CA SER A 210 -17.07 -3.97 9.29
C SER A 210 -15.76 -3.19 9.26
N VAL A 211 -14.83 -3.60 8.40
CA VAL A 211 -13.51 -3.01 8.28
C VAL A 211 -13.29 -2.56 6.84
N GLN A 212 -12.88 -1.31 6.68
CA GLN A 212 -12.47 -0.74 5.40
C GLN A 212 -10.99 -0.37 5.47
N VAL A 213 -10.21 -0.93 4.57
CA VAL A 213 -8.80 -0.62 4.34
C VAL A 213 -8.72 0.32 3.15
N SER A 214 -8.11 1.49 3.32
CA SER A 214 -7.77 2.39 2.22
C SER A 214 -6.29 2.71 2.25
N ALA A 215 -5.56 2.28 1.21
CA ALA A 215 -4.15 2.56 1.03
C ALA A 215 -3.98 3.40 -0.24
N LYS A 216 -3.75 4.71 -0.06
CA LYS A 216 -3.59 5.69 -1.15
C LYS A 216 -2.16 5.74 -1.64
N LEU A 217 -1.74 4.63 -2.22
CA LEU A 217 -0.36 4.30 -2.53
C LEU A 217 0.08 4.79 -3.91
N TYR A 218 -0.85 5.02 -4.85
CA TYR A 218 -0.49 5.53 -6.16
C TYR A 218 0.15 6.92 -6.08
N GLY A 219 1.33 7.06 -6.71
CA GLY A 219 2.10 8.31 -6.70
C GLY A 219 2.84 8.59 -5.38
N VAL A 220 2.77 7.71 -4.37
CA VAL A 220 3.54 7.86 -3.13
C VAL A 220 4.99 7.48 -3.40
N ASN A 221 5.91 8.37 -3.01
CA ASN A 221 7.34 8.12 -3.07
C ASN A 221 7.75 7.23 -1.89
N TYR A 222 8.21 6.01 -2.18
CA TYR A 222 8.65 5.03 -1.19
C TYR A 222 10.12 5.21 -0.79
N GLY A 223 10.77 6.27 -1.26
CA GLY A 223 12.21 6.51 -1.13
C GLY A 223 13.02 5.70 -2.14
N GLY A 224 14.28 6.08 -2.34
CA GLY A 224 15.18 5.37 -3.27
C GLY A 224 14.78 5.42 -4.75
N GLY A 225 13.79 6.24 -5.12
CA GLY A 225 13.24 6.31 -6.49
C GLY A 225 12.10 5.32 -6.76
N ALA A 226 11.68 4.54 -5.77
CA ALA A 226 10.53 3.64 -5.85
C ALA A 226 9.21 4.40 -5.63
N TYR A 227 8.17 4.02 -6.37
CA TYR A 227 6.83 4.59 -6.26
C TYR A 227 5.76 3.50 -6.25
N GLY A 228 4.63 3.78 -5.61
CA GLY A 228 3.51 2.84 -5.56
C GLY A 228 2.84 2.64 -6.92
N ASP A 229 2.56 1.38 -7.25
CA ASP A 229 1.91 0.96 -8.49
C ASP A 229 0.44 1.39 -8.59
N SER A 230 -0.31 1.22 -7.50
CA SER A 230 -1.76 1.41 -7.47
C SER A 230 -2.26 1.65 -6.05
N ASP A 231 -3.45 2.24 -5.93
CA ASP A 231 -4.18 2.30 -4.67
C ASP A 231 -4.77 0.92 -4.31
N VAL A 232 -4.93 0.64 -3.01
CA VAL A 232 -5.67 -0.52 -2.51
C VAL A 232 -6.89 -0.07 -1.72
N SER A 233 -8.03 -0.73 -1.98
CA SER A 233 -9.26 -0.59 -1.20
C SER A 233 -9.84 -1.97 -0.96
N ILE A 234 -10.08 -2.32 0.30
CA ILE A 234 -10.63 -3.63 0.69
C ILE A 234 -11.68 -3.38 1.77
N ASP A 235 -12.87 -3.92 1.57
CA ASP A 235 -13.93 -3.96 2.56
C ASP A 235 -14.14 -5.41 3.01
N PHE A 236 -14.11 -5.67 4.31
CA PHE A 236 -14.27 -7.03 4.85
C PHE A 236 -15.01 -7.02 6.18
N THR A 237 -15.44 -8.21 6.64
CA THR A 237 -16.21 -8.35 7.89
C THR A 237 -15.54 -9.30 8.86
N ILE A 238 -15.71 -9.02 10.14
CA ILE A 238 -15.37 -9.94 11.21
C ILE A 238 -16.57 -10.83 11.49
N GLY A 239 -16.39 -12.14 11.36
CA GLY A 239 -17.42 -13.13 11.61
C GLY A 239 -17.69 -13.39 13.09
N ARG A 240 -18.16 -14.60 13.40
CA ARG A 240 -18.42 -15.05 14.79
C ARG A 240 -17.14 -15.06 15.64
N SER A 241 -17.31 -14.93 16.97
CA SER A 241 -16.21 -15.20 17.90
C SER A 241 -16.02 -16.70 18.03
N GLN A 242 -14.84 -17.19 17.66
CA GLN A 242 -14.44 -18.56 17.90
C GLN A 242 -12.98 -18.60 18.34
N VAL A 243 -12.74 -19.02 19.58
CA VAL A 243 -11.41 -19.12 20.19
C VAL A 243 -11.13 -20.57 20.50
N VAL A 244 -9.96 -21.05 20.08
CA VAL A 244 -9.46 -22.36 20.51
C VAL A 244 -8.62 -22.18 21.75
N ILE A 245 -8.96 -22.87 22.83
CA ILE A 245 -8.17 -22.92 24.05
C ILE A 245 -7.41 -24.24 24.07
N ALA A 246 -6.08 -24.16 24.06
CA ALA A 246 -5.19 -25.29 23.92
C ALA A 246 -4.17 -25.32 25.08
N ASP A 247 -4.55 -25.95 26.19
CA ASP A 247 -3.64 -26.16 27.32
C ASP A 247 -2.88 -27.48 27.13
N ALA A 248 -1.59 -27.36 26.79
CA ALA A 248 -0.73 -28.50 26.53
C ALA A 248 -0.53 -29.44 27.72
N THR A 249 -0.74 -28.95 28.95
CA THR A 249 -0.64 -29.75 30.19
C THR A 249 -1.91 -30.54 30.49
N SER A 250 -3.05 -30.12 29.92
CA SER A 250 -4.34 -30.77 30.11
C SER A 250 -4.57 -31.95 29.16
N HIS A 251 -3.83 -32.00 28.04
CA HIS A 251 -4.10 -32.90 26.91
C HIS A 251 -5.50 -32.72 26.31
N ARG A 252 -6.09 -31.53 26.46
CA ARG A 252 -7.41 -31.16 25.96
C ARG A 252 -7.33 -29.92 25.10
N MET A 253 -8.15 -29.90 24.06
CA MET A 253 -8.44 -28.70 23.29
C MET A 253 -9.92 -28.39 23.38
N GLN A 254 -10.24 -27.13 23.65
CA GLN A 254 -11.61 -26.63 23.64
C GLN A 254 -11.81 -25.64 22.50
N VAL A 255 -12.99 -25.69 21.88
CA VAL A 255 -13.43 -24.66 20.93
C VAL A 255 -14.56 -23.90 21.59
N VAL A 256 -14.33 -22.61 21.85
CA VAL A 256 -15.29 -21.72 22.48
C VAL A 256 -15.85 -20.78 21.42
N ARG A 257 -17.15 -20.90 21.12
CA ARG A 257 -17.85 -20.04 20.17
C ARG A 257 -18.86 -19.17 20.91
N ASP A 258 -18.76 -17.86 20.71
CA ASP A 258 -19.63 -16.86 21.35
C ASP A 258 -19.75 -17.04 22.88
N GLY A 259 -18.62 -17.42 23.52
CA GLY A 259 -18.53 -17.66 24.96
C GLY A 259 -19.01 -19.04 25.43
N VAL A 260 -19.44 -19.93 24.52
CA VAL A 260 -19.91 -21.28 24.85
C VAL A 260 -18.95 -22.34 24.28
N THR A 261 -18.54 -23.30 25.10
CA THR A 261 -17.74 -24.45 24.65
C THR A 261 -18.58 -25.35 23.72
N VAL A 262 -18.23 -25.38 22.43
CA VAL A 262 -18.89 -26.21 21.41
C VAL A 262 -18.12 -27.48 21.07
N MET A 263 -16.84 -27.53 21.43
CA MET A 263 -16.04 -28.78 21.46
C MET A 263 -15.18 -28.80 22.71
N ASP A 264 -15.03 -29.98 23.29
CA ASP A 264 -14.01 -30.29 24.29
C ASP A 264 -13.49 -31.70 23.98
N ILE A 265 -12.27 -31.78 23.44
CA ILE A 265 -11.76 -32.99 22.80
C ILE A 265 -10.38 -33.39 23.32
N PRO A 266 -10.10 -34.70 23.43
CA PRO A 266 -8.78 -35.20 23.79
C PRO A 266 -7.82 -34.93 22.64
N VAL A 267 -6.63 -34.42 22.95
CA VAL A 267 -5.59 -34.16 21.97
C VAL A 267 -4.23 -34.63 22.47
N SER A 268 -3.26 -34.67 21.57
CA SER A 268 -1.85 -34.85 21.89
C SER A 268 -1.06 -33.69 21.28
N TYR A 269 -0.26 -33.01 22.09
CA TYR A 269 0.61 -31.90 21.63
C TYR A 269 2.00 -32.40 21.26
N GLY A 270 2.92 -31.46 20.99
CA GLY A 270 4.33 -31.78 20.84
C GLY A 270 4.96 -32.36 22.11
N GLU A 271 5.80 -33.40 21.95
CA GLU A 271 6.45 -34.13 23.05
C GLU A 271 7.34 -33.25 23.93
N GLY A 272 7.92 -32.19 23.37
CA GLY A 272 8.74 -31.21 24.09
C GLY A 272 10.16 -31.68 24.47
N ASN A 273 10.56 -32.88 24.06
CA ASN A 273 11.91 -33.44 24.23
C ASN A 273 13.01 -32.65 23.47
N GLU A 274 12.64 -31.97 22.39
CA GLU A 274 13.49 -31.08 21.59
C GLU A 274 12.72 -29.79 21.27
N ASP A 275 13.41 -28.68 21.00
CA ASP A 275 12.76 -27.38 20.69
C ASP A 275 11.80 -27.44 19.50
N ARG A 276 12.16 -28.24 18.48
CA ARG A 276 11.29 -28.49 17.32
C ARG A 276 10.02 -29.27 17.67
N ASN A 277 9.99 -29.98 18.80
CA ASN A 277 8.86 -30.79 19.24
C ASN A 277 8.04 -30.08 20.32
N VAL A 278 8.27 -28.80 20.56
CA VAL A 278 7.46 -27.97 21.46
C VAL A 278 6.43 -27.21 20.63
N THR A 279 5.14 -27.50 20.84
CA THR A 279 4.07 -26.60 20.38
C THR A 279 4.31 -25.23 21.01
N ARG A 280 4.37 -24.16 20.21
CA ARG A 280 4.64 -22.83 20.76
C ARG A 280 3.52 -22.38 21.69
N SER A 281 3.85 -21.69 22.78
CA SER A 281 2.89 -21.00 23.64
C SER A 281 2.56 -19.63 23.08
N GLY A 282 1.36 -19.12 23.35
CA GLY A 282 0.88 -17.84 22.85
C GLY A 282 -0.25 -17.97 21.85
N ILE A 283 -0.68 -16.82 21.36
CA ILE A 283 -1.86 -16.68 20.50
C ILE A 283 -1.42 -16.86 19.05
N HIS A 284 -1.80 -18.00 18.49
CA HIS A 284 -1.66 -18.31 17.06
C HIS A 284 -2.89 -17.80 16.30
N VAL A 285 -2.77 -17.70 14.98
CA VAL A 285 -3.88 -17.32 14.11
C VAL A 285 -4.04 -18.38 13.01
N VAL A 286 -5.26 -18.91 12.88
CA VAL A 286 -5.58 -19.82 11.78
C VAL A 286 -5.37 -19.11 10.45
N SER A 287 -4.63 -19.73 9.54
CA SER A 287 -4.39 -19.21 8.19
C SER A 287 -5.00 -20.12 7.12
N GLU A 288 -4.27 -21.16 6.73
CA GLU A 288 -4.66 -22.06 5.66
C GLU A 288 -5.34 -23.32 6.17
N LYS A 289 -6.11 -23.97 5.31
CA LYS A 289 -6.68 -25.28 5.61
C LYS A 289 -6.58 -26.22 4.41
N TYR A 290 -6.24 -27.47 4.66
CA TYR A 290 -6.12 -28.52 3.66
C TYR A 290 -6.90 -29.76 4.08
N GLU A 291 -7.83 -30.21 3.24
CA GLU A 291 -8.52 -31.48 3.46
C GLU A 291 -7.54 -32.66 3.40
N ASP A 292 -6.58 -32.60 2.47
CA ASP A 292 -5.55 -33.60 2.21
C ASP A 292 -4.24 -32.88 1.89
N PHE A 293 -3.20 -33.14 2.66
CA PHE A 293 -1.91 -32.45 2.54
C PHE A 293 -0.75 -33.42 2.75
N LEU A 294 0.28 -33.32 1.92
CA LEU A 294 1.53 -34.02 2.13
C LEU A 294 2.48 -33.11 2.87
N MET A 295 2.59 -33.32 4.19
CA MET A 295 3.45 -32.53 5.04
C MET A 295 4.89 -33.03 4.98
N SER A 296 5.82 -32.10 4.78
CA SER A 296 7.26 -32.34 4.80
C SER A 296 7.93 -31.33 5.71
N ASN A 297 8.79 -31.80 6.61
CA ASN A 297 9.69 -30.97 7.41
C ASN A 297 11.09 -31.62 7.41
N PRO A 298 11.87 -31.42 6.34
CA PRO A 298 13.23 -31.94 6.27
C PRO A 298 14.14 -31.35 7.37
N PRO A 299 15.07 -32.13 7.95
CA PRO A 299 15.39 -33.51 7.61
C PRO A 299 14.53 -34.58 8.32
N PHE A 300 13.50 -34.19 9.07
CA PHE A 300 12.83 -35.06 10.04
C PHE A 300 11.78 -35.99 9.42
N TYR A 301 10.96 -35.47 8.50
CA TYR A 301 9.98 -36.25 7.78
C TYR A 301 9.65 -35.61 6.43
N GLU A 302 9.17 -36.43 5.50
CA GLU A 302 8.81 -35.98 4.15
C GLU A 302 7.55 -36.73 3.68
N ASN A 303 6.63 -36.01 3.04
CA ASN A 303 5.40 -36.53 2.43
C ASN A 303 4.52 -37.34 3.39
N VAL A 304 4.47 -36.95 4.67
CA VAL A 304 3.51 -37.52 5.63
C VAL A 304 2.13 -37.02 5.24
N ARG A 305 1.23 -37.95 4.89
CA ARG A 305 -0.12 -37.60 4.50
C ARG A 305 -0.95 -37.23 5.72
N GLU A 306 -1.33 -35.98 5.79
CA GLU A 306 -2.17 -35.42 6.84
C GLU A 306 -3.56 -35.08 6.27
N ARG A 307 -4.59 -35.28 7.10
CA ARG A 307 -5.98 -35.00 6.75
C ARG A 307 -6.54 -33.94 7.68
N TRP A 308 -7.44 -33.11 7.15
CA TRP A 308 -8.15 -32.07 7.91
C TRP A 308 -7.19 -31.10 8.62
N ALA A 309 -6.12 -30.71 7.94
CA ALA A 309 -5.04 -29.91 8.49
C ALA A 309 -5.42 -28.43 8.46
N THR A 310 -5.47 -27.79 9.62
CA THR A 310 -5.68 -26.35 9.78
C THR A 310 -4.38 -25.73 10.30
N ARG A 311 -3.75 -24.87 9.50
CA ARG A 311 -2.47 -24.24 9.83
C ARG A 311 -2.69 -23.18 10.91
N ILE A 312 -1.84 -23.19 11.93
CA ILE A 312 -1.82 -22.18 12.99
C ILE A 312 -0.50 -21.39 13.04
N SER A 313 0.57 -21.90 12.41
CA SER A 313 1.82 -21.17 12.20
C SER A 313 2.58 -21.64 10.96
N ASN A 314 3.37 -20.75 10.36
CA ASN A 314 4.24 -21.05 9.23
C ASN A 314 5.43 -21.95 9.61
N ASN A 315 5.73 -22.13 10.91
CA ASN A 315 6.73 -23.08 11.38
C ASN A 315 6.36 -24.55 11.16
N GLY A 316 5.14 -24.81 10.65
CA GLY A 316 4.64 -26.14 10.38
C GLY A 316 3.69 -26.68 11.44
N GLU A 317 3.23 -25.85 12.38
CA GLU A 317 2.18 -26.25 13.33
C GLU A 317 0.79 -26.25 12.71
N PHE A 318 0.10 -27.38 12.90
CA PHE A 318 -1.28 -27.59 12.49
C PHE A 318 -2.11 -28.19 13.62
N ILE A 319 -3.42 -27.96 13.54
CA ILE A 319 -4.43 -28.80 14.17
C ILE A 319 -4.91 -29.78 13.09
N HIS A 320 -4.68 -31.08 13.27
CA HIS A 320 -4.96 -32.08 12.24
C HIS A 320 -5.27 -33.48 12.79
N ALA A 321 -5.77 -34.35 11.91
CA ALA A 321 -5.99 -35.76 12.23
C ALA A 321 -4.66 -36.50 12.34
N ASN A 322 -4.45 -37.27 13.41
CA ASN A 322 -3.33 -38.21 13.49
C ASN A 322 -3.78 -39.55 14.07
N PRO A 323 -4.21 -40.50 13.22
CA PRO A 323 -4.71 -41.81 13.65
C PRO A 323 -3.72 -42.61 14.53
N LEU A 324 -2.41 -42.38 14.35
CA LEU A 324 -1.35 -43.09 15.09
C LEU A 324 -1.26 -42.66 16.56
N THR A 325 -1.82 -41.50 16.91
CA THR A 325 -1.78 -40.95 18.28
C THR A 325 -3.11 -41.12 19.03
N THR A 326 -4.14 -41.69 18.41
CA THR A 326 -5.48 -41.84 19.02
C THR A 326 -5.46 -42.55 20.38
N GLY A 327 -4.57 -43.52 20.58
CA GLY A 327 -4.42 -44.22 21.85
C GLY A 327 -3.78 -43.41 22.99
N VAL A 328 -3.18 -42.25 22.68
CA VAL A 328 -2.48 -41.39 23.66
C VAL A 328 -3.11 -40.00 23.80
N GLN A 329 -4.00 -39.59 22.89
CA GLN A 329 -4.75 -38.34 22.99
C GLN A 329 -5.53 -38.26 24.31
N GLY A 330 -5.41 -37.13 25.02
CA GLY A 330 -5.96 -36.98 26.37
C GLY A 330 -5.05 -37.50 27.50
N SER A 331 -3.84 -37.98 27.20
CA SER A 331 -2.93 -38.53 28.22
C SER A 331 -1.45 -38.18 28.06
N SER A 332 -0.94 -38.04 26.83
CA SER A 332 0.47 -37.69 26.60
C SER A 332 0.68 -36.94 25.28
N ASN A 333 1.76 -36.18 25.22
CA ASN A 333 2.18 -35.39 24.07
C ASN A 333 3.33 -36.12 23.38
N VAL A 334 3.23 -36.37 22.07
CA VAL A 334 4.13 -37.33 21.38
C VAL A 334 4.62 -36.89 19.99
N THR A 335 4.30 -35.69 19.52
CA THR A 335 4.63 -35.27 18.14
C THR A 335 5.62 -34.10 18.08
N ASN A 336 5.81 -33.57 16.86
CA ASN A 336 6.78 -32.51 16.56
C ASN A 336 6.19 -31.09 16.69
N GLY A 337 5.14 -30.88 17.49
CA GLY A 337 4.57 -29.55 17.74
C GLY A 337 3.11 -29.37 17.32
N CYS A 338 2.57 -30.20 16.42
CA CYS A 338 1.15 -30.16 16.06
C CYS A 338 0.21 -30.50 17.22
N ILE A 339 -1.05 -30.08 17.10
CA ILE A 339 -2.16 -30.51 17.96
C ILE A 339 -2.90 -31.65 17.24
N ASN A 340 -2.74 -32.86 17.74
CA ASN A 340 -3.24 -34.08 17.10
C ASN A 340 -4.61 -34.46 17.63
N LEU A 341 -5.54 -34.66 16.71
CA LEU A 341 -6.92 -35.04 16.98
C LEU A 341 -7.24 -36.43 16.41
N SER A 342 -8.37 -37.01 16.85
CA SER A 342 -9.01 -38.09 16.11
C SER A 342 -9.41 -37.59 14.71
N THR A 343 -9.57 -38.49 13.73
CA THR A 343 -9.94 -38.09 12.37
C THR A 343 -11.30 -37.38 12.31
N GLU A 344 -12.27 -37.82 13.13
CA GLU A 344 -13.62 -37.25 13.20
C GLU A 344 -13.61 -35.86 13.85
N ASP A 345 -12.89 -35.71 14.96
CA ASP A 345 -12.75 -34.42 15.64
C ASP A 345 -11.99 -33.41 14.76
N ALA A 346 -10.94 -33.85 14.08
CA ALA A 346 -10.19 -33.01 13.14
C ALA A 346 -11.08 -32.52 11.99
N GLN A 347 -11.91 -33.41 11.41
CA GLN A 347 -12.86 -33.02 10.37
C GLN A 347 -13.88 -32.01 10.88
N THR A 348 -14.40 -32.22 12.09
CA THR A 348 -15.39 -31.34 12.72
C THR A 348 -14.78 -29.96 12.96
N TYR A 349 -13.58 -29.89 13.55
CA TYR A 349 -12.86 -28.64 13.76
C TYR A 349 -12.53 -27.94 12.43
N PHE A 350 -12.04 -28.69 11.43
CA PHE A 350 -11.68 -28.17 10.12
C PHE A 350 -12.85 -27.45 9.42
N GLN A 351 -14.06 -28.00 9.54
CA GLN A 351 -15.28 -27.38 8.99
C GLN A 351 -15.67 -26.10 9.74
N MET A 352 -15.32 -26.01 11.01
CA MET A 352 -15.64 -24.87 11.87
C MET A 352 -14.61 -23.75 11.81
N ALA A 353 -13.33 -24.04 11.56
CA ALA A 353 -12.26 -23.05 11.57
C ALA A 353 -12.42 -22.03 10.42
N VAL A 354 -12.03 -20.78 10.65
CA VAL A 354 -11.98 -19.71 9.63
C VAL A 354 -10.62 -19.02 9.72
N TYR A 355 -10.11 -18.49 8.60
CA TYR A 355 -8.94 -17.63 8.58
C TYR A 355 -9.10 -16.52 9.62
N GLY A 356 -8.14 -16.33 10.52
CA GLY A 356 -8.22 -15.32 11.56
C GLY A 356 -8.82 -15.78 12.88
N ASP A 357 -9.27 -17.03 13.03
CA ASP A 357 -9.66 -17.57 14.34
C ASP A 357 -8.40 -17.70 15.24
N PRO A 358 -8.41 -17.20 16.48
CA PRO A 358 -7.28 -17.36 17.41
C PRO A 358 -7.20 -18.77 17.99
N VAL A 359 -5.97 -19.25 18.18
CA VAL A 359 -5.64 -20.47 18.93
C VAL A 359 -4.69 -20.11 20.07
N GLU A 360 -5.22 -20.11 21.29
CA GLU A 360 -4.51 -19.74 22.51
C GLU A 360 -3.84 -20.98 23.10
N VAL A 361 -2.54 -21.13 22.81
CA VAL A 361 -1.75 -22.23 23.35
C VAL A 361 -1.09 -21.81 24.64
N THR A 362 -1.18 -22.65 25.67
CA THR A 362 -0.55 -22.42 26.97
C THR A 362 0.13 -23.68 27.49
N GLY A 363 1.00 -23.52 28.49
CA GLY A 363 1.61 -24.65 29.20
C GLY A 363 2.81 -25.27 28.49
N THR A 364 3.43 -24.58 27.53
CA THR A 364 4.66 -25.01 26.87
C THR A 364 5.81 -24.04 27.15
N ARG A 365 7.04 -24.45 26.87
CA ARG A 365 8.27 -23.76 27.33
C ARG A 365 8.88 -22.78 26.33
N ILE A 366 8.34 -22.67 25.11
CA ILE A 366 8.80 -21.75 24.06
C ILE A 366 7.61 -20.94 23.59
N ASP A 367 7.69 -19.62 23.69
CA ASP A 367 6.67 -18.71 23.15
C ASP A 367 6.78 -18.60 21.62
N LEU A 368 5.64 -18.40 20.96
CA LEU A 368 5.54 -18.09 19.54
C LEU A 368 6.29 -16.78 19.25
N SER A 369 7.04 -16.76 18.16
CA SER A 369 7.91 -15.64 17.84
C SER A 369 8.04 -15.40 16.35
N ALA A 370 8.75 -14.33 15.98
CA ALA A 370 9.11 -14.06 14.58
C ALA A 370 9.90 -15.20 13.91
N ALA A 371 10.63 -16.02 14.69
CA ALA A 371 11.39 -17.16 14.17
C ALA A 371 10.48 -18.30 13.68
N ASP A 372 9.22 -18.30 14.10
CA ASP A 372 8.22 -19.28 13.70
C ASP A 372 7.48 -18.87 12.41
N GLY A 373 7.78 -17.68 11.87
CA GLY A 373 7.06 -17.12 10.73
C GLY A 373 5.65 -16.68 11.10
N ASP A 374 4.88 -16.28 10.08
CA ASP A 374 3.56 -15.72 10.31
C ASP A 374 2.54 -16.78 10.77
N ILE A 375 1.57 -16.42 11.62
CA ILE A 375 1.27 -15.08 12.14
C ILE A 375 1.63 -15.05 13.63
N TYR A 376 2.64 -14.28 14.01
CA TYR A 376 3.08 -14.11 15.41
C TYR A 376 2.64 -12.77 16.01
N ASP A 377 1.80 -12.00 15.31
CA ASP A 377 1.42 -10.64 15.66
C ASP A 377 0.85 -10.51 17.09
N TRP A 378 0.08 -11.51 17.53
CA TRP A 378 -0.53 -11.56 18.86
C TRP A 378 0.38 -12.11 19.96
N ALA A 379 1.55 -12.63 19.61
CA ALA A 379 2.60 -12.99 20.57
C ALA A 379 3.43 -11.76 20.99
N VAL A 380 3.27 -10.63 20.31
CA VAL A 380 3.90 -9.36 20.65
C VAL A 380 2.97 -8.56 21.56
N ASP A 381 3.46 -8.05 22.69
CA ASP A 381 2.66 -7.18 23.55
C ASP A 381 2.30 -5.86 22.84
N TRP A 382 1.23 -5.21 23.29
CA TRP A 382 0.70 -4.01 22.62
C TRP A 382 1.71 -2.86 22.55
N SER A 383 2.51 -2.65 23.60
CA SER A 383 3.47 -1.55 23.62
C SER A 383 4.61 -1.77 22.63
N THR A 384 5.10 -3.00 22.54
CA THR A 384 6.08 -3.40 21.53
C THR A 384 5.49 -3.27 20.13
N TRP A 385 4.25 -3.71 19.90
CA TRP A 385 3.56 -3.58 18.61
C TRP A 385 3.48 -2.12 18.14
N GLN A 386 3.04 -1.20 19.02
CA GLN A 386 2.97 0.23 18.69
C GLN A 386 4.35 0.82 18.37
N SER A 387 5.41 0.34 19.02
CA SER A 387 6.78 0.80 18.77
C SER A 387 7.33 0.41 17.38
N MET A 388 6.67 -0.53 16.69
CA MET A 388 7.03 -0.98 15.35
C MET A 388 6.39 -0.14 14.23
N SER A 389 5.54 0.83 14.56
CA SER A 389 5.03 1.83 13.61
C SER A 389 6.18 2.74 13.11
N ALA A 390 6.10 3.17 11.85
CA ALA A 390 6.99 4.21 11.32
C ALA A 390 6.53 5.64 11.68
N LEU A 391 5.37 5.76 12.33
CA LEU A 391 4.81 7.00 12.85
C LEU A 391 5.08 7.10 14.36
N ALA A 392 5.15 8.32 14.86
CA ALA A 392 5.21 8.52 16.30
C ALA A 392 3.85 8.14 16.91
N ALA A 393 3.88 7.43 18.04
CA ALA A 393 2.70 7.02 18.80
C ALA A 393 1.94 8.22 19.41
#